data_AF-A0A2K9LUN8-F1
#
_entry.id   AF-A0A2K9LUN8-F1
#
_cell.length_a   1.000
_cell.length_b   1.000
_cell.length_c   1.000
_cell.angle_alpha   90.00
_cell.angle_beta   90.00
_cell.angle_gamma   90.00
#
_symmetry.space_group_name_H-M   'P 1'
#
loop_
_entity.id
_entity.type
_entity.pdbx_description
1 polymer ?
#
loop_
_entity_poly.entity_id
_entity_poly.type
_entity_poly.pdbx_seq_one_letter_code
_entity_poly.pdbx_strand_id
1 'polypeptide(L)'
;MIFSNLTTGNVLTGYCLMILTSIALFYFFAIHFKRLKKMKLIWPDNKFLNKKLYKFFNLYIFIGFMPMFVLITIYFIFCLIFKELEILSILFTFFYLLYTIQVIVYISILSAKQSSIIAFEYEGQLILFNEVIDMKNIIDISHNLKRTVIFITFRDEKGLEDLVKTSYNWKLYDYLKGLNLK
;
A
#
# COMPACT_ATOMS: atom_id res chain seq x y z
N MET A 1 -23.16 -0.59 38.02
CA MET A 1 -21.70 -0.65 38.23
C MET A 1 -21.00 -1.73 37.39
N ILE A 2 -21.54 -2.95 37.25
CA ILE A 2 -20.87 -4.00 36.43
C ILE A 2 -20.91 -3.67 34.92
N PHE A 3 -22.03 -3.14 34.41
CA PHE A 3 -22.20 -2.76 33.00
C PHE A 3 -21.29 -1.59 32.57
N SER A 4 -21.09 -0.57 33.42
CA SER A 4 -20.18 0.56 33.12
C SER A 4 -18.71 0.14 32.99
N ASN A 5 -18.30 -0.94 33.67
CA ASN A 5 -16.95 -1.46 33.59
C ASN A 5 -16.74 -2.27 32.29
N LEU A 6 -17.74 -3.02 31.84
CA LEU A 6 -17.70 -3.76 30.57
C LEU A 6 -17.66 -2.82 29.36
N THR A 7 -18.47 -1.77 29.34
CA THR A 7 -18.49 -0.79 28.24
C THR A 7 -17.18 -0.01 28.15
N THR A 8 -16.66 0.45 29.29
CA THR A 8 -15.34 1.12 29.34
C THR A 8 -14.22 0.20 28.87
N GLY A 9 -14.26 -1.09 29.26
CA GLY A 9 -13.30 -2.10 28.81
C GLY A 9 -13.29 -2.32 27.30
N ASN A 10 -14.46 -2.32 26.66
CA ASN A 10 -14.57 -2.45 25.20
C ASN A 10 -13.98 -1.24 24.47
N VAL A 11 -14.24 -0.02 24.94
CA VAL A 11 -13.70 1.21 24.36
C VAL A 11 -12.16 1.23 24.48
N LEU A 12 -11.62 0.86 25.64
CA LEU A 12 -10.17 0.74 25.85
C LEU A 12 -9.55 -0.30 24.92
N THR A 13 -10.15 -1.48 24.84
CA THR A 13 -9.66 -2.57 23.98
C THR A 13 -9.68 -2.17 22.51
N GLY A 14 -10.77 -1.56 22.04
CA GLY A 14 -10.90 -1.06 20.67
C GLY A 14 -9.86 0.02 20.34
N TYR A 15 -9.58 0.93 21.29
CA TYR A 15 -8.55 1.95 21.10
C TYR A 15 -7.14 1.36 21.05
N CYS A 16 -6.82 0.37 21.89
CA CYS A 16 -5.56 -0.36 21.83
C CYS A 16 -5.38 -1.08 20.47
N LEU A 17 -6.42 -1.75 19.98
CA LEU A 17 -6.42 -2.38 18.66
C LEU A 17 -6.25 -1.36 17.54
N MET A 18 -6.91 -0.20 17.64
CA MET A 18 -6.76 0.89 16.69
C MET A 18 -5.28 1.33 16.63
N ILE A 19 -4.63 1.57 17.77
CA ILE A 19 -3.20 1.92 17.80
C ILE A 19 -2.34 0.85 17.11
N LEU A 20 -2.58 -0.43 17.39
CA LEU A 20 -1.85 -1.53 16.74
C LEU A 20 -2.03 -1.50 15.21
N THR A 21 -3.27 -1.31 14.73
CA THR A 21 -3.53 -1.18 13.28
C THR A 21 -2.87 0.04 12.66
N SER A 22 -2.80 1.16 13.39
CA SER A 22 -2.08 2.36 12.96
C SER A 22 -0.59 2.13 12.82
N ILE A 23 0.03 1.43 13.79
CA ILE A 23 1.45 1.07 13.75
C ILE A 23 1.73 0.18 12.53
N ALA A 24 0.87 -0.81 12.25
CA ALA A 24 1.00 -1.64 11.06
C ALA A 24 0.95 -0.81 9.77
N LEU A 25 0.01 0.14 9.66
CA LEU A 25 -0.04 1.04 8.50
C LEU A 25 1.25 1.86 8.35
N PHE A 26 1.73 2.46 9.45
CA PHE A 26 2.96 3.24 9.44
C PHE A 26 4.16 2.40 9.00
N TYR A 27 4.25 1.15 9.43
CA TYR A 27 5.30 0.22 9.00
C TYR A 27 5.28 0.00 7.49
N PHE A 28 4.12 -0.35 6.91
CA PHE A 28 3.99 -0.55 5.45
C PHE A 28 4.30 0.73 4.67
N PHE A 29 3.87 1.88 5.18
CA PHE A 29 4.16 3.15 4.55
C PHE A 29 5.64 3.54 4.62
N ALA A 30 6.29 3.32 5.76
CA ALA A 30 7.71 3.59 5.92
C ALA A 30 8.55 2.75 4.95
N ILE A 31 8.21 1.47 4.75
CA ILE A 31 8.84 0.61 3.73
C ILE A 31 8.64 1.20 2.34
N HIS A 32 7.39 1.53 1.99
CA HIS A 32 7.05 2.11 0.70
C HIS A 32 7.85 3.39 0.41
N PHE A 33 7.91 4.31 1.37
CA PHE A 33 8.62 5.56 1.22
C PHE A 33 10.14 5.39 1.17
N LYS A 34 10.69 4.47 2.00
CA LYS A 34 12.13 4.15 1.98
C LYS A 34 12.54 3.58 0.62
N ARG A 35 11.73 2.70 0.02
CA ARG A 35 11.96 2.18 -1.34
C ARG A 35 11.86 3.28 -2.40
N LEU A 36 10.80 4.09 -2.38
CA LEU A 36 10.66 5.24 -3.28
C LEU A 36 11.84 6.20 -3.20
N LYS A 37 12.33 6.48 -1.99
CA LYS A 37 13.48 7.37 -1.78
C LYS A 37 14.75 6.79 -2.39
N LYS A 38 14.98 5.47 -2.25
CA LYS A 38 16.11 4.79 -2.91
C LYS A 38 16.02 4.87 -4.43
N MET A 39 14.85 4.56 -5.00
CA MET A 39 14.64 4.63 -6.45
C MET A 39 14.81 6.04 -7.02
N LYS A 40 14.42 7.07 -6.25
CA LYS A 40 14.59 8.48 -6.62
C LYS A 40 16.05 8.89 -6.85
N LEU A 41 17.01 8.24 -6.20
CA LEU A 41 18.43 8.58 -6.32
C LEU A 41 19.02 8.19 -7.67
N ILE A 42 18.50 7.13 -8.28
CA ILE A 42 18.98 6.53 -9.53
C ILE A 42 18.01 6.79 -10.69
N TRP A 43 17.13 7.77 -10.54
CA TRP A 43 15.95 7.89 -11.40
C TRP A 43 16.31 8.61 -12.71
N PRO A 44 16.30 7.92 -13.87
CA PRO A 44 16.60 8.57 -15.15
C PRO A 44 15.46 9.51 -15.57
N ASP A 45 15.68 10.31 -16.61
CA ASP A 45 14.64 11.16 -17.18
C ASP A 45 13.54 10.34 -17.87
N ASN A 46 13.92 9.29 -18.58
CA ASN A 46 13.02 8.39 -19.30
C ASN A 46 12.45 7.28 -18.40
N LYS A 47 11.68 7.65 -17.36
CA LYS A 47 10.98 6.68 -16.49
C LYS A 47 9.50 6.57 -16.78
N PHE A 48 8.96 5.39 -16.50
CA PHE A 48 7.53 5.24 -16.26
C PHE A 48 7.19 5.64 -14.81
N LEU A 49 6.21 6.53 -14.65
CA LEU A 49 5.62 6.86 -13.35
C LEU A 49 4.11 7.00 -13.46
N ASN A 50 3.39 6.14 -12.76
CA ASN A 50 1.95 6.29 -12.57
C ASN A 50 1.66 7.39 -11.54
N LYS A 51 1.64 8.64 -12.00
CA LYS A 51 1.39 9.83 -11.16
C LYS A 51 0.10 9.73 -10.34
N LYS A 52 -0.95 9.06 -10.85
CA LYS A 52 -2.23 8.90 -10.15
C LYS A 52 -2.07 8.00 -8.91
N LEU A 53 -1.51 6.81 -9.08
CA LEU A 53 -1.26 5.89 -7.94
C LEU A 53 -0.26 6.49 -6.96
N TYR A 54 0.81 7.10 -7.46
CA TYR A 54 1.80 7.76 -6.62
C TYR A 54 1.17 8.86 -5.74
N LYS A 55 0.33 9.72 -6.32
CA LYS A 55 -0.39 10.74 -5.55
C LYS A 55 -1.38 10.13 -4.58
N PHE A 56 -2.13 9.11 -5.00
CA PHE A 56 -3.11 8.43 -4.15
C PHE A 56 -2.48 7.88 -2.85
N PHE A 57 -1.39 7.10 -2.96
CA PHE A 57 -0.73 6.53 -1.78
C PHE A 57 -0.10 7.59 -0.87
N ASN A 58 0.50 8.64 -1.43
CA ASN A 58 1.08 9.69 -0.60
C ASN A 58 0.00 10.57 0.06
N LEU A 59 -1.05 10.94 -0.66
CA LEU A 59 -2.09 11.84 -0.18
C LEU A 59 -2.99 11.18 0.86
N TYR A 60 -3.23 9.86 0.73
CA TYR A 60 -4.08 9.11 1.64
C TYR A 60 -3.63 9.25 3.10
N ILE A 61 -2.33 9.33 3.38
CA ILE A 61 -1.85 9.43 4.76
C ILE A 61 -2.15 10.78 5.39
N PHE A 62 -1.97 11.86 4.62
CA PHE A 62 -2.19 13.21 5.12
C PHE A 62 -3.66 13.56 5.21
N ILE A 63 -4.48 13.14 4.24
CA ILE A 63 -5.89 13.55 4.15
C ILE A 63 -6.85 12.47 4.66
N GLY A 64 -6.54 11.19 4.42
CA GLY A 64 -7.41 10.09 4.84
C GLY A 64 -7.11 9.64 6.27
N PHE A 65 -5.88 9.21 6.52
CA PHE A 65 -5.50 8.55 7.76
C PHE A 65 -5.35 9.52 8.94
N MET A 66 -4.54 10.58 8.82
CA MET A 66 -4.23 11.48 9.93
C MET A 66 -5.49 12.12 10.54
N PRO A 67 -6.40 12.74 9.76
CA PRO A 67 -7.61 13.35 10.32
C PRO A 67 -8.52 12.33 10.99
N MET A 68 -8.72 11.14 10.39
CA MET A 68 -9.53 10.10 11.02
C MET A 68 -8.94 9.61 12.34
N PHE A 69 -7.63 9.36 12.39
CA PHE A 69 -6.98 8.92 13.62
C PHE A 69 -7.14 9.93 14.76
N VAL A 70 -7.01 11.22 14.44
CA VAL A 70 -7.22 12.31 15.40
C VAL A 70 -8.69 12.37 15.84
N LEU A 71 -9.65 12.31 14.91
CA LEU A 71 -11.07 12.34 15.23
C LEU A 71 -11.50 11.17 16.12
N ILE A 72 -11.05 9.95 15.83
CA ILE A 72 -11.38 8.78 16.66
C ILE A 72 -10.69 8.88 18.03
N THR A 73 -9.49 9.47 18.11
CA THR A 73 -8.82 9.72 19.40
C THR A 73 -9.57 10.75 20.25
N ILE A 74 -10.07 11.83 19.65
CA ILE A 74 -10.93 12.80 20.36
C ILE A 74 -12.21 12.11 20.82
N TYR A 75 -12.82 11.28 19.97
CA TYR A 75 -14.03 10.56 20.31
C TYR A 75 -13.82 9.52 21.42
N PHE A 76 -12.66 8.86 21.46
CA PHE A 76 -12.23 8.00 22.56
C PHE A 76 -12.18 8.76 23.89
N ILE A 77 -11.53 9.92 23.93
CA ILE A 77 -11.46 10.78 25.12
C ILE A 77 -12.86 11.18 25.58
N PHE A 78 -13.73 11.56 24.63
CA PHE A 78 -15.12 11.89 24.91
C PHE A 78 -15.89 10.71 25.54
N CYS A 79 -15.72 9.50 25.04
CA CYS A 79 -16.32 8.28 25.61
C CYS A 79 -15.84 8.00 27.04
N LEU A 80 -14.58 8.34 27.37
CA LEU A 80 -14.05 8.19 28.73
C LEU A 80 -14.59 9.23 29.71
N ILE A 81 -15.03 10.40 29.25
CA ILE A 81 -15.64 11.42 30.10
C ILE A 81 -17.10 11.04 30.39
N PHE A 82 -17.85 10.63 29.35
CA PHE A 82 -19.28 10.31 29.43
C PHE A 82 -19.53 8.80 29.53
N LYS A 83 -18.93 8.15 30.54
CA LYS A 83 -18.92 6.68 30.69
C LYS A 83 -20.30 6.04 30.86
N GLU A 84 -21.29 6.82 31.28
CA GLU A 84 -22.64 6.33 31.59
C GLU A 84 -23.52 6.14 30.35
N LEU A 85 -23.10 6.66 29.19
CA LEU A 85 -23.86 6.57 27.94
C LEU A 85 -23.40 5.37 27.09
N GLU A 86 -24.06 4.23 27.25
CA GLU A 86 -23.73 3.00 26.52
C GLU A 86 -23.76 3.15 24.99
N ILE A 87 -24.64 4.01 24.47
CA ILE A 87 -24.76 4.31 23.04
C ILE A 87 -23.43 4.85 22.46
N LEU A 88 -22.67 5.64 23.23
CA LEU A 88 -21.37 6.16 22.78
C LEU A 88 -20.36 5.03 22.59
N SER A 89 -20.35 4.04 23.48
CA SER A 89 -19.46 2.87 23.38
C SER A 89 -19.77 2.03 22.13
N ILE A 90 -21.05 1.88 21.77
CA ILE A 90 -21.47 1.13 20.59
C ILE A 90 -21.05 1.88 19.32
N LEU A 91 -21.30 3.20 19.27
CA LEU A 91 -20.88 4.04 18.15
C LEU A 91 -19.35 4.05 17.99
N PHE A 92 -18.59 4.13 19.09
CA PHE A 92 -17.13 4.01 19.06
C PHE A 92 -16.69 2.69 18.46
N THR A 93 -17.36 1.61 18.83
CA THR A 93 -17.09 0.27 18.31
C THR A 93 -17.24 0.22 16.79
N PHE A 94 -18.31 0.82 16.28
CA PHE A 94 -18.57 0.89 14.85
C PHE A 94 -17.53 1.74 14.12
N PHE A 95 -17.16 2.91 14.66
CA PHE A 95 -16.16 3.79 14.05
C PHE A 95 -14.77 3.16 14.00
N TYR A 96 -14.30 2.52 15.07
CA TYR A 96 -12.98 1.87 15.02
C TYR A 96 -12.99 0.69 14.04
N LEU A 97 -14.09 -0.06 13.94
CA LEU A 97 -14.16 -1.21 13.03
C LEU A 97 -14.12 -0.75 11.56
N LEU A 98 -14.86 0.30 11.22
CA LEU A 98 -14.77 0.94 9.90
C LEU A 98 -13.34 1.41 9.60
N TYR A 99 -12.69 2.03 10.59
CA TYR A 99 -11.31 2.46 10.47
C TYR A 99 -10.35 1.30 10.21
N THR A 100 -10.47 0.21 10.97
CA THR A 100 -9.65 -1.00 10.77
C THR A 100 -9.84 -1.59 9.39
N ILE A 101 -11.09 -1.72 8.91
CA ILE A 101 -11.38 -2.19 7.55
C ILE A 101 -10.72 -1.28 6.51
N GLN A 102 -10.86 0.04 6.66
CA GLN A 102 -10.26 1.01 5.74
C GLN A 102 -8.72 0.87 5.69
N VAL A 103 -8.06 0.70 6.84
CA VAL A 103 -6.61 0.46 6.93
C VAL A 103 -6.21 -0.82 6.20
N ILE A 104 -6.93 -1.93 6.44
CA ILE A 104 -6.67 -3.22 5.78
C ILE A 104 -6.84 -3.10 4.26
N VAL A 105 -7.91 -2.46 3.80
CA VAL A 105 -8.16 -2.22 2.37
C VAL A 105 -7.01 -1.40 1.77
N TYR A 106 -6.56 -0.36 2.45
CA TYR A 106 -5.45 0.45 1.97
C TYR A 106 -4.15 -0.35 1.87
N ILE A 107 -3.77 -1.10 2.90
CA ILE A 107 -2.57 -1.95 2.90
C ILE A 107 -2.65 -2.98 1.75
N SER A 108 -3.84 -3.57 1.54
CA SER A 108 -4.07 -4.54 0.46
C SER A 108 -3.88 -3.90 -0.92
N ILE A 109 -4.44 -2.71 -1.14
CA ILE A 109 -4.28 -1.96 -2.40
C ILE A 109 -2.83 -1.57 -2.61
N LEU A 110 -2.15 -1.10 -1.55
CA LEU A 110 -0.73 -0.75 -1.61
C LEU A 110 0.11 -1.97 -2.02
N SER A 111 -0.07 -3.10 -1.34
CA SER A 111 0.64 -4.34 -1.65
C SER A 111 0.42 -4.81 -3.09
N ALA A 112 -0.83 -4.77 -3.57
CA ALA A 112 -1.20 -5.26 -4.90
C ALA A 112 -0.80 -4.33 -6.06
N LYS A 113 -0.71 -3.02 -5.82
CA LYS A 113 -0.49 -2.02 -6.88
C LYS A 113 0.87 -1.35 -6.85
N GLN A 114 1.65 -1.50 -5.78
CA GLN A 114 2.96 -0.84 -5.64
C GLN A 114 3.94 -1.18 -6.77
N SER A 115 3.93 -2.42 -7.27
CA SER A 115 4.79 -2.88 -8.38
C SER A 115 4.54 -2.14 -9.70
N SER A 116 3.36 -1.53 -9.85
CA SER A 116 2.92 -0.82 -11.06
C SER A 116 3.06 0.71 -10.97
N ILE A 117 3.67 1.22 -9.90
CA ILE A 117 3.83 2.66 -9.70
C ILE A 117 4.93 3.21 -10.60
N ILE A 118 6.04 2.49 -10.72
CA ILE A 118 7.29 3.00 -11.28
C ILE A 118 8.04 1.83 -11.93
N ALA A 119 8.59 2.09 -13.10
CA ALA A 119 9.52 1.20 -13.79
C ALA A 119 10.53 2.07 -14.55
N PHE A 120 11.80 1.67 -14.55
CA PHE A 120 12.81 2.31 -15.39
C PHE A 120 13.99 1.39 -15.65
N GLU A 121 14.69 1.65 -16.74
CA GLU A 121 15.98 1.03 -17.04
C GLU A 121 17.11 1.84 -16.41
N TYR A 122 18.05 1.16 -15.76
CA TYR A 122 19.29 1.74 -15.25
C TYR A 122 20.42 0.73 -15.42
N GLU A 123 21.49 1.14 -16.11
CA GLU A 123 22.69 0.30 -16.33
C GLU A 123 22.40 -1.10 -16.91
N GLY A 124 21.42 -1.20 -17.82
CA GLY A 124 21.02 -2.48 -18.43
C GLY A 124 20.15 -3.37 -17.53
N GLN A 125 19.68 -2.84 -16.39
CA GLN A 125 18.76 -3.51 -15.48
C GLN A 125 17.39 -2.82 -15.51
N LEU A 126 16.32 -3.60 -15.58
CA LEU A 126 14.96 -3.16 -15.34
C LEU A 126 14.71 -3.08 -13.84
N ILE A 127 14.48 -1.87 -13.35
CA ILE A 127 14.16 -1.61 -11.96
C ILE A 127 12.66 -1.41 -11.82
N LEU A 128 12.02 -2.36 -11.13
CA LEU A 128 10.63 -2.31 -10.69
C LEU A 128 10.58 -1.96 -9.19
N PHE A 129 9.38 -1.66 -8.68
CA PHE A 129 9.24 -1.23 -7.28
C PHE A 129 9.69 -2.28 -6.25
N ASN A 130 9.54 -3.56 -6.57
CA ASN A 130 9.85 -4.67 -5.68
C ASN A 130 11.02 -5.53 -6.13
N GLU A 131 11.45 -5.38 -7.39
CA GLU A 131 12.32 -6.34 -8.06
C GLU A 131 13.25 -5.61 -9.04
N VAL A 132 14.42 -6.20 -9.26
CA VAL A 132 15.43 -5.73 -10.22
C VAL A 132 15.74 -6.91 -11.12
N ILE A 133 15.67 -6.71 -12.43
CA ILE A 133 15.81 -7.77 -13.43
C ILE A 133 16.84 -7.31 -14.47
N ASP A 134 17.83 -8.13 -14.78
CA ASP A 134 18.74 -7.84 -15.89
C ASP A 134 18.00 -7.92 -17.22
N MET A 135 18.09 -6.88 -18.05
CA MET A 135 17.37 -6.81 -19.33
C MET A 135 17.71 -7.97 -20.26
N LYS A 136 18.96 -8.45 -20.23
CA LYS A 136 19.44 -9.59 -21.03
C LYS A 136 18.74 -10.90 -20.70
N ASN A 137 18.22 -11.03 -19.49
CA ASN A 137 17.58 -12.24 -19.02
C ASN A 137 16.07 -12.26 -19.29
N ILE A 138 15.49 -11.15 -19.76
CA ILE A 138 14.06 -11.06 -20.06
C ILE A 138 13.77 -11.84 -21.36
N ILE A 139 12.92 -12.86 -21.26
CA ILE A 139 12.52 -13.69 -22.38
C ILE A 139 11.31 -13.08 -23.08
N ASP A 140 10.27 -12.73 -22.31
CA ASP A 140 9.02 -12.22 -22.85
C ASP A 140 8.30 -11.29 -21.86
N ILE A 141 7.54 -10.35 -22.42
CA ILE A 141 6.66 -9.45 -21.69
C ILE A 141 5.25 -9.60 -22.27
N SER A 142 4.44 -10.40 -21.58
CA SER A 142 3.06 -10.69 -21.97
C SER A 142 2.08 -10.16 -20.94
N HIS A 143 0.80 -10.33 -21.23
CA HIS A 143 -0.29 -9.96 -20.34
C HIS A 143 -1.35 -11.05 -20.39
N ASN A 144 -2.15 -11.16 -19.33
CA ASN A 144 -3.25 -12.11 -19.32
C ASN A 144 -4.37 -11.69 -20.30
N LEU A 145 -5.21 -12.64 -20.71
CA LEU A 145 -6.35 -12.41 -21.62
C LEU A 145 -7.27 -11.27 -21.16
N LYS A 146 -7.47 -11.12 -19.84
CA LYS A 146 -8.32 -10.09 -19.25
C LYS A 146 -7.63 -8.71 -19.11
N ARG A 147 -6.36 -8.57 -19.49
CA ARG A 147 -5.55 -7.32 -19.35
C ARG A 147 -5.56 -6.74 -17.93
N THR A 148 -5.46 -7.59 -16.93
CA THR A 148 -5.38 -7.20 -15.51
C THR A 148 -3.98 -7.34 -14.94
N VAL A 149 -3.12 -8.19 -15.51
CA VAL A 149 -1.75 -8.46 -15.05
C VAL A 149 -0.80 -8.48 -16.23
N ILE A 150 0.38 -7.88 -16.06
CA ILE A 150 1.54 -8.00 -16.95
C ILE A 150 2.46 -9.06 -16.34
N PHE A 151 2.91 -9.98 -17.18
CA PHE A 151 3.87 -11.02 -16.85
C PHE A 151 5.20 -10.68 -17.50
N ILE A 152 6.26 -10.61 -16.70
CA ILE A 152 7.63 -10.45 -17.17
C ILE A 152 8.33 -11.75 -16.86
N THR A 153 8.63 -12.52 -17.91
CA THR A 153 9.31 -13.82 -17.79
C THR A 153 10.79 -13.59 -17.99
N PHE A 154 11.61 -14.02 -17.04
CA PHE A 154 13.06 -13.85 -17.09
C PHE A 154 13.78 -15.12 -16.63
N ARG A 155 15.05 -15.26 -17.01
CA ARG A 155 15.92 -16.32 -16.47
C ARG A 155 16.59 -15.86 -15.18
N ASP A 156 16.40 -16.63 -14.12
CA ASP A 156 17.09 -16.43 -12.85
C ASP A 156 18.57 -16.88 -12.96
N GLU A 157 19.39 -16.57 -11.95
CA GLU A 157 20.83 -16.89 -11.89
C GLU A 157 21.13 -18.39 -12.08
N LYS A 158 20.15 -19.25 -11.76
CA LYS A 158 20.21 -20.72 -11.95
C LYS A 158 19.81 -21.18 -13.36
N GLY A 159 19.50 -20.26 -14.26
CA GLY A 159 19.02 -20.54 -15.62
C GLY A 159 17.58 -21.05 -15.69
N LEU A 160 16.83 -21.00 -14.58
CA LEU A 160 15.42 -21.36 -14.52
C LEU A 160 14.53 -20.16 -14.89
N GLU A 161 13.39 -20.43 -15.50
CA GLU A 161 12.40 -19.40 -15.81
C GLU A 161 11.65 -18.98 -14.54
N ASP A 162 11.66 -17.69 -14.24
CA ASP A 162 10.86 -17.07 -13.19
C ASP A 162 9.99 -15.95 -13.77
N LEU A 163 8.95 -15.58 -13.04
CA LEU A 163 7.87 -14.74 -13.54
C LEU A 163 7.47 -13.67 -12.53
N VAL A 164 7.67 -12.41 -12.94
CA VAL A 164 7.23 -11.23 -12.19
C VAL A 164 5.83 -10.85 -12.61
N LYS A 165 4.96 -10.65 -11.61
CA LYS A 165 3.59 -10.19 -11.82
C LYS A 165 3.47 -8.73 -11.43
N THR A 166 3.05 -7.88 -12.37
CA THR A 166 2.71 -6.50 -12.05
C THR A 166 1.30 -6.15 -12.54
N SER A 167 0.61 -5.29 -11.80
CA SER A 167 -0.74 -4.86 -12.18
C SER A 167 -0.71 -4.18 -13.55
N TYR A 168 -1.64 -4.57 -14.43
CA TYR A 168 -1.70 -4.01 -15.77
C TYR A 168 -1.99 -2.51 -15.74
N ASN A 169 -1.18 -1.79 -16.50
CA ASN A 169 -1.41 -0.42 -16.92
C ASN A 169 -0.89 -0.34 -18.36
N TRP A 170 -1.74 0.10 -19.29
CA TRP A 170 -1.38 0.16 -20.70
C TRP A 170 -0.09 0.96 -20.94
N LYS A 171 0.08 2.10 -20.24
CA LYS A 171 1.29 2.93 -20.34
C LYS A 171 2.54 2.23 -19.81
N LEU A 172 2.38 1.38 -18.78
CA LEU A 172 3.49 0.60 -18.23
C LEU A 172 3.87 -0.49 -19.23
N TYR A 173 2.88 -1.19 -19.78
CA TYR A 173 3.10 -2.24 -20.76
C TYR A 173 3.79 -1.71 -22.02
N ASP A 174 3.31 -0.58 -22.57
CA ASP A 174 3.91 0.06 -23.75
C ASP A 174 5.35 0.51 -23.47
N TYR A 175 5.60 1.05 -22.27
CA TYR A 175 6.95 1.41 -21.84
C TYR A 175 7.88 0.18 -21.77
N LEU A 176 7.43 -0.90 -21.14
CA LEU A 176 8.20 -2.15 -21.02
C LEU A 176 8.50 -2.77 -22.40
N LYS A 177 7.51 -2.80 -23.30
CA LYS A 177 7.74 -3.26 -24.68
C LYS A 177 8.71 -2.37 -25.43
N GLY A 178 8.66 -1.05 -25.23
CA GLY A 178 9.61 -0.12 -25.84
C GLY A 178 11.06 -0.32 -25.39
N LEU A 179 11.29 -0.84 -24.18
CA LEU A 179 12.62 -1.16 -23.67
C LEU A 179 13.20 -2.46 -24.26
N ASN A 180 12.36 -3.48 -24.48
CA ASN A 180 12.78 -4.77 -25.06
C ASN A 180 12.94 -4.76 -26.60
N LEU A 181 12.60 -3.65 -27.27
CA LEU A 181 12.69 -3.52 -28.73
C LEU A 181 13.99 -2.86 -29.21
N LYS A 182 15.04 -2.84 -28.39
CA LYS A 182 16.40 -2.39 -28.75
C LYS A 182 17.40 -3.53 -28.64
#